data_AF-A0A4Q2V1Q1-F1
#
_entry.id   AF-A0A4Q2V1Q1-F1
#
_cell.length_a   1.000
_cell.length_b   1.000
_cell.length_c   1.000
_cell.angle_alpha   90.00
_cell.angle_beta   90.00
_cell.angle_gamma   90.00
#
_symmetry.space_group_name_H-M   'P 1'
#
loop_
_entity.id
_entity.type
_entity.pdbx_description
1 polymer ?
#
loop_
_entity_poly.entity_id
_entity_poly.type
_entity_poly.pdbx_seq_one_letter_code
_entity_poly.pdbx_strand_id
1 'polypeptide(L)'
;MQEEGTEIVNHESRQQEQPGPDKQRNHHLPSKRRSDYQRQGLGVVSPPPKRKRTLPPSFRGQNIPDQPPDNDIRKHWPLFGHPGSSTTISAIKKRQAILDHLDDQATFKKGDEDYKVHMKLRCKVGIELEKWASVGCQLCYVLDDTGLDHNLENCTAAGSKAAQRILSWLETLHLERYAGNVNHCSLCTETDQICEDIAIMIRRCHANTKEEKNHWTEKYMSATGPDGFCENKPAIRRTIAALCTVDDQILGKALTSFVSQTYNTDLTLESQAIKWFEEKVPLEETWVPQLLVAFDLLVRAFEFLSCDAVGAGRDNGTYDSGPSGLSEAPTLHMSWGDNEEVSEWKVVMDRWMGKCSFCAGRGVQGPQIEHTLRQCPHGGKQVLSSELAEGIYEEGFRARGGCRRCALPREVCEAWEQDTSGEWCFHPRVRCQYGSQAYDTAIGFFFCKNPRYRIELMESISEEGLNDLDEESVAMWLGKKITVTGVEASEIMRQLRWWSQMVWKSARVNNIGN
;
A
#
# COMPACT_ATOMS: atom_id res chain seq x y z
N MET A 1 -54.72 -54.13 1.95
CA MET A 1 -55.70 -53.14 1.46
C MET A 1 -55.03 -52.34 0.36
N GLN A 2 -55.82 -52.02 -0.66
CA GLN A 2 -55.59 -51.06 -1.75
C GLN A 2 -55.19 -49.65 -1.24
N GLU A 3 -54.66 -48.70 -2.02
CA GLU A 3 -54.33 -48.63 -3.47
C GLU A 3 -53.32 -47.49 -3.76
N GLU A 4 -52.69 -47.54 -4.94
CA GLU A 4 -52.24 -46.44 -5.84
C GLU A 4 -51.37 -45.25 -5.35
N GLY A 5 -50.43 -44.73 -6.17
CA GLY A 5 -50.06 -45.18 -7.53
C GLY A 5 -48.94 -44.37 -8.23
N THR A 6 -48.59 -44.86 -9.44
CA THR A 6 -47.92 -44.17 -10.58
C THR A 6 -46.52 -43.54 -10.33
N GLU A 7 -45.40 -44.06 -10.85
CA GLU A 7 -44.96 -44.10 -12.27
C GLU A 7 -45.13 -42.74 -12.99
N ILE A 8 -44.13 -42.21 -13.72
CA ILE A 8 -43.55 -42.78 -14.95
C ILE A 8 -42.04 -42.48 -15.09
N VAL A 9 -41.31 -43.45 -15.64
CA VAL A 9 -39.99 -43.30 -16.28
C VAL A 9 -40.09 -43.81 -17.73
N ASN A 10 -39.40 -43.17 -18.68
CA ASN A 10 -38.94 -43.75 -19.96
C ASN A 10 -37.75 -42.91 -20.47
N HIS A 11 -36.59 -43.46 -20.88
CA HIS A 11 -36.29 -44.21 -22.13
C HIS A 11 -36.59 -43.37 -23.40
N GLU A 12 -35.80 -43.29 -24.48
CA GLU A 12 -34.54 -43.92 -24.94
C GLU A 12 -33.87 -42.99 -26.01
N SER A 13 -32.68 -43.16 -26.62
CA SER A 13 -31.59 -44.17 -26.60
C SER A 13 -30.24 -43.50 -27.03
N ARG A 14 -29.25 -44.28 -27.49
CA ARG A 14 -27.99 -43.86 -28.16
C ARG A 14 -28.16 -43.73 -29.69
N GLN A 15 -27.32 -42.91 -30.33
CA GLN A 15 -26.62 -43.32 -31.56
C GLN A 15 -25.23 -42.65 -31.68
N GLN A 16 -24.32 -43.31 -32.39
CA GLN A 16 -22.91 -42.91 -32.56
C GLN A 16 -22.71 -42.25 -33.91
N GLU A 17 -21.76 -41.31 -34.01
CA GLU A 17 -21.04 -41.06 -35.27
C GLU A 17 -19.62 -40.50 -35.01
N GLN A 18 -18.67 -40.85 -35.88
CA GLN A 18 -17.22 -40.57 -35.78
C GLN A 18 -16.60 -40.66 -37.21
N PRO A 19 -15.37 -40.20 -37.50
CA PRO A 19 -15.04 -38.78 -37.73
C PRO A 19 -14.23 -38.46 -39.03
N GLY A 20 -14.14 -37.16 -39.38
CA GLY A 20 -13.10 -36.55 -40.23
C GLY A 20 -13.39 -36.44 -41.75
N PRO A 21 -12.47 -35.85 -42.57
CA PRO A 21 -11.17 -35.23 -42.26
C PRO A 21 -10.85 -33.87 -42.96
N ASP A 22 -9.62 -33.34 -42.76
CA ASP A 22 -8.90 -32.31 -43.55
C ASP A 22 -9.46 -30.85 -43.56
N LYS A 23 -8.71 -29.74 -43.67
CA LYS A 23 -7.26 -29.36 -43.69
C LYS A 23 -7.21 -27.80 -43.50
N GLN A 24 -6.14 -27.10 -43.08
CA GLN A 24 -4.76 -27.45 -42.69
C GLN A 24 -4.15 -26.36 -41.73
N ARG A 25 -2.96 -26.65 -41.18
CA ARG A 25 -1.92 -25.80 -40.52
C ARG A 25 -2.03 -24.26 -40.60
N ASN A 26 -1.75 -23.61 -39.46
CA ASN A 26 -0.50 -22.85 -39.28
C ASN A 26 -0.14 -22.65 -37.79
N HIS A 27 1.01 -23.17 -37.37
CA HIS A 27 1.74 -22.61 -36.23
C HIS A 27 2.62 -21.46 -36.75
N HIS A 28 2.74 -20.34 -36.02
CA HIS A 28 4.00 -19.60 -35.79
C HIS A 28 3.78 -18.30 -34.98
N LEU A 29 4.31 -18.30 -33.75
CA LEU A 29 5.07 -17.23 -33.05
C LEU A 29 4.47 -15.82 -32.81
N PRO A 30 4.93 -15.10 -31.76
CA PRO A 30 4.29 -13.90 -31.24
C PRO A 30 4.84 -12.56 -31.79
N SER A 31 4.06 -11.50 -31.53
CA SER A 31 4.40 -10.07 -31.44
C SER A 31 5.36 -9.46 -32.48
N LYS A 32 4.78 -8.66 -33.38
CA LYS A 32 5.44 -7.50 -34.02
C LYS A 32 4.43 -6.55 -34.69
N ARG A 33 4.01 -5.51 -33.95
CA ARG A 33 3.44 -4.28 -34.52
C ARG A 33 4.08 -3.04 -33.90
N ARG A 34 5.35 -2.79 -34.27
CA ARG A 34 6.00 -1.47 -34.17
C ARG A 34 6.68 -1.16 -35.49
N SER A 35 6.02 -0.35 -36.32
CA SER A 35 6.56 0.52 -37.38
C SER A 35 5.39 0.96 -38.25
N ASP A 36 5.21 2.28 -38.41
CA ASP A 36 4.96 2.96 -39.70
C ASP A 36 4.36 4.36 -39.51
N TYR A 37 4.98 5.18 -38.66
CA TYR A 37 4.80 6.64 -38.68
C TYR A 37 6.08 7.38 -38.24
N GLN A 38 7.15 7.30 -39.05
CA GLN A 38 8.14 8.37 -39.25
C GLN A 38 9.24 7.97 -40.24
N ARG A 39 9.09 8.33 -41.52
CA ARG A 39 10.25 8.44 -42.43
C ARG A 39 10.02 9.38 -43.61
N GLN A 40 10.27 10.67 -43.40
CA GLN A 40 10.81 11.61 -44.40
C GLN A 40 11.14 12.95 -43.70
N GLY A 41 12.31 13.53 -43.99
CA GLY A 41 12.74 14.82 -43.40
C GLY A 41 14.15 14.85 -42.79
N LEU A 42 15.17 14.31 -43.47
CA LEU A 42 16.57 14.50 -43.05
C LEU A 42 17.08 15.89 -43.44
N GLY A 43 17.19 16.78 -42.46
CA GLY A 43 18.03 17.98 -42.53
C GLY A 43 19.31 17.76 -41.72
N VAL A 44 20.47 17.72 -42.38
CA VAL A 44 21.76 17.42 -41.73
C VAL A 44 22.21 18.58 -40.85
N VAL A 45 22.35 18.34 -39.53
CA VAL A 45 23.05 19.24 -38.60
C VAL A 45 24.06 18.44 -37.81
N SER A 46 25.33 18.87 -37.84
CA SER A 46 26.46 18.19 -37.20
C SER A 46 26.37 18.20 -35.67
N PRO A 47 26.88 17.16 -34.97
CA PRO A 47 26.87 17.12 -33.51
C PRO A 47 27.83 18.17 -32.90
N PRO A 48 27.46 18.84 -31.80
CA PRO A 48 28.32 19.80 -31.12
C PRO A 48 29.50 19.12 -30.40
N PRO A 49 30.64 19.81 -30.23
CA PRO A 49 31.85 19.21 -29.68
C PRO A 49 31.74 18.90 -28.18
N LYS A 50 32.32 17.76 -27.77
CA LYS A 50 32.38 17.29 -26.37
C LYS A 50 33.09 18.32 -25.47
N ARG A 51 32.35 19.06 -24.65
CA ARG A 51 32.93 19.85 -23.55
C ARG A 51 33.47 18.91 -22.47
N LYS A 52 34.79 18.91 -22.29
CA LYS A 52 35.45 18.31 -21.13
C LYS A 52 34.93 19.00 -19.87
N ARG A 53 34.36 18.24 -18.92
CA ARG A 53 34.05 18.75 -17.57
C ARG A 53 35.29 18.58 -16.71
N THR A 54 35.89 19.69 -16.31
CA THR A 54 37.03 19.72 -15.38
C THR A 54 36.53 19.30 -13.99
N LEU A 55 37.21 18.34 -13.35
CA LEU A 55 36.94 17.95 -11.96
C LEU A 55 37.48 19.04 -11.00
N PRO A 56 36.71 19.42 -9.96
CA PRO A 56 37.26 20.15 -8.81
C PRO A 56 38.25 19.27 -8.02
N PRO A 57 39.17 19.87 -7.23
CA PRO A 57 40.30 19.15 -6.65
C PRO A 57 39.93 18.21 -5.50
N SER A 58 40.71 17.13 -5.41
CA SER A 58 40.72 16.16 -4.31
C SER A 58 40.82 16.82 -2.93
N PHE A 59 39.84 16.52 -2.07
CA PHE A 59 40.08 16.44 -0.63
C PHE A 59 40.61 15.04 -0.30
N ARG A 60 41.77 14.98 0.37
CA ARG A 60 42.33 13.72 0.88
C ARG A 60 41.48 13.22 2.06
N GLY A 61 40.53 12.32 1.78
CA GLY A 61 40.09 11.35 2.78
C GLY A 61 41.23 10.37 3.06
N GLN A 62 41.52 10.09 4.33
CA GLN A 62 42.51 9.09 4.71
C GLN A 62 42.00 7.69 4.33
N ASN A 63 42.91 6.79 3.95
CA ASN A 63 42.59 5.38 3.74
C ASN A 63 42.11 4.76 5.07
N ILE A 64 40.81 4.61 5.24
CA ILE A 64 40.22 3.68 6.20
C ILE A 64 40.17 2.32 5.47
N PRO A 65 40.77 1.24 5.99
CA PRO A 65 40.60 -0.07 5.39
C PRO A 65 39.12 -0.48 5.42
N ASP A 66 38.65 -1.15 4.37
CA ASP A 66 37.33 -1.78 4.35
C ASP A 66 37.22 -2.80 5.49
N GLN A 67 36.70 -2.38 6.64
CA GLN A 67 36.25 -3.32 7.67
C GLN A 67 34.90 -3.88 7.20
N PRO A 68 34.74 -5.22 7.18
CA PRO A 68 33.41 -5.80 7.02
C PRO A 68 32.49 -5.30 8.15
N PRO A 69 31.16 -5.29 7.94
CA PRO A 69 30.23 -4.96 9.02
C PRO A 69 30.51 -5.85 10.23
N ASP A 70 30.58 -5.24 11.42
CA ASP A 70 30.76 -5.98 12.67
C ASP A 70 29.46 -6.74 12.98
N ASN A 71 29.36 -7.94 12.42
CA ASN A 71 28.20 -8.83 12.50
C ASN A 71 28.05 -9.51 13.87
N ASP A 72 28.90 -9.19 14.85
CA ASP A 72 28.77 -9.70 16.21
C ASP A 72 27.68 -8.91 16.96
N ILE A 73 26.43 -9.29 16.69
CA ILE A 73 25.20 -8.71 17.29
C ILE A 73 25.29 -8.64 18.82
N ARG A 74 26.01 -9.59 19.46
CA ARG A 74 26.17 -9.64 20.92
C ARG A 74 26.92 -8.44 21.50
N LYS A 75 27.83 -7.82 20.75
CA LYS A 75 28.51 -6.56 21.16
C LYS A 75 27.57 -5.36 21.22
N HIS A 76 26.39 -5.48 20.61
CA HIS A 76 25.39 -4.41 20.50
C HIS A 76 24.14 -4.68 21.35
N TRP A 77 24.19 -5.70 22.22
CA TRP A 77 23.12 -6.00 23.15
C TRP A 77 23.13 -5.00 24.34
N PRO A 78 21.97 -4.49 24.81
CA PRO A 78 20.60 -4.79 24.39
C PRO A 78 20.15 -4.07 23.11
N LEU A 79 19.58 -4.82 22.16
CA LEU A 79 19.11 -4.29 20.88
C LEU A 79 18.02 -3.22 21.00
N PHE A 80 17.08 -3.42 21.93
CA PHE A 80 15.93 -2.53 22.16
C PHE A 80 16.22 -1.39 23.15
N GLY A 81 17.47 -1.29 23.63
CA GLY A 81 17.87 -0.34 24.65
C GLY A 81 17.49 -0.77 26.07
N HIS A 82 18.17 -0.20 27.07
CA HIS A 82 17.94 -0.54 28.48
C HIS A 82 16.95 0.44 29.12
N PRO A 83 15.87 -0.01 29.82
CA PRO A 83 14.94 0.87 30.53
C PRO A 83 15.59 1.85 31.54
N GLY A 84 16.76 1.52 32.10
CA GLY A 84 17.50 2.42 32.98
C GLY A 84 18.25 3.57 32.29
N SER A 85 18.42 3.54 30.97
CA SER A 85 19.35 4.43 30.24
C SER A 85 18.77 5.77 29.77
N SER A 86 17.48 6.04 29.98
CA SER A 86 16.87 7.32 29.61
C SER A 86 17.42 8.47 30.45
N THR A 87 18.19 9.37 29.83
CA THR A 87 18.95 10.42 30.53
C THR A 87 18.15 11.67 30.88
N THR A 88 16.96 11.87 30.30
CA THR A 88 16.14 13.07 30.53
C THR A 88 14.81 12.76 31.21
N ILE A 89 14.38 13.66 32.11
CA ILE A 89 13.07 13.58 32.78
C ILE A 89 11.92 13.56 31.76
N SER A 90 12.07 14.27 30.63
CA SER A 90 11.08 14.26 29.55
C SER A 90 10.95 12.88 28.90
N ALA A 91 12.06 12.22 28.55
CA ALA A 91 12.02 10.87 27.97
C ALA A 91 11.46 9.83 28.95
N ILE A 92 11.75 9.95 30.25
CA ILE A 92 11.18 9.09 31.30
C ILE A 92 9.65 9.28 31.38
N LYS A 93 9.16 10.53 31.40
CA LYS A 93 7.71 10.82 31.41
C LYS A 93 7.00 10.32 30.15
N LYS A 94 7.56 10.58 28.96
CA LYS A 94 7.03 10.07 27.68
C LYS A 94 6.94 8.53 27.71
N ARG A 95 7.98 7.84 28.18
CA ARG A 95 7.95 6.38 28.30
C ARG A 95 6.86 5.89 29.26
N GLN A 96 6.65 6.55 30.40
CA GLN A 96 5.59 6.16 31.32
C GLN A 96 4.20 6.31 30.66
N ALA A 97 3.94 7.43 30.00
CA ALA A 97 2.68 7.65 29.28
C ALA A 97 2.42 6.59 28.18
N ILE A 98 3.47 6.15 27.47
CA ILE A 98 3.37 5.02 26.53
C ILE A 98 2.97 3.72 27.24
N LEU A 99 3.59 3.41 28.39
CA LEU A 99 3.28 2.18 29.14
C LEU A 99 1.82 2.19 29.63
N ASP A 100 1.38 3.32 30.17
CA ASP A 100 0.01 3.52 30.64
C ASP A 100 -0.99 3.33 29.48
N HIS A 101 -0.72 3.94 28.31
CA HIS A 101 -1.54 3.76 27.09
C HIS A 101 -1.56 2.31 26.58
N LEU A 102 -0.43 1.60 26.61
CA LEU A 102 -0.35 0.22 26.13
C LEU A 102 -1.08 -0.77 27.06
N ASP A 103 -1.03 -0.57 28.38
CA ASP A 103 -1.80 -1.39 29.33
C ASP A 103 -3.31 -1.24 29.09
N ASP A 104 -3.77 -0.05 28.70
CA ASP A 104 -5.17 0.20 28.32
C ASP A 104 -5.55 -0.39 26.94
N GLN A 105 -4.64 -0.47 25.96
CA GLN A 105 -4.99 -0.75 24.56
C GLN A 105 -4.47 -2.07 23.97
N ALA A 106 -3.67 -2.86 24.70
CA ALA A 106 -3.08 -4.10 24.20
C ALA A 106 -4.09 -5.05 23.51
N THR A 107 -3.66 -5.69 22.41
CA THR A 107 -4.53 -6.61 21.65
C THR A 107 -4.91 -7.85 22.45
N PHE A 108 -3.97 -8.40 23.23
CA PHE A 108 -4.15 -9.61 24.02
C PHE A 108 -4.24 -9.28 25.51
N LYS A 109 -5.44 -8.91 25.98
CA LYS A 109 -5.70 -8.78 27.43
C LYS A 109 -6.20 -10.09 28.02
N LYS A 110 -5.77 -10.39 29.24
CA LYS A 110 -6.21 -11.58 29.97
C LYS A 110 -7.71 -11.47 30.29
N GLY A 111 -8.52 -12.31 29.63
CA GLY A 111 -9.98 -12.32 29.78
C GLY A 111 -10.75 -11.58 28.68
N ASP A 112 -10.08 -11.10 27.62
CA ASP A 112 -10.77 -10.78 26.37
C ASP A 112 -11.40 -12.06 25.77
N GLU A 113 -12.57 -11.93 25.16
CA GLU A 113 -13.19 -13.00 24.38
C GLU A 113 -12.47 -13.14 23.02
N ASP A 114 -12.22 -14.37 22.56
CA ASP A 114 -11.44 -14.64 21.35
C ASP A 114 -11.99 -13.91 20.11
N TYR A 115 -13.31 -13.80 19.97
CA TYR A 115 -13.96 -12.98 18.92
C TYR A 115 -13.50 -11.51 18.93
N LYS A 116 -13.33 -10.89 20.10
CA LYS A 116 -12.83 -9.51 20.22
C LYS A 116 -11.37 -9.43 19.82
N VAL A 117 -10.58 -10.46 20.11
CA VAL A 117 -9.17 -10.57 19.70
C VAL A 117 -9.06 -10.70 18.18
N HIS A 118 -9.81 -11.60 17.53
CA HIS A 118 -9.88 -11.68 16.07
C HIS A 118 -10.34 -10.35 15.44
N MET A 119 -11.34 -9.67 16.00
CA MET A 119 -11.79 -8.36 15.50
C MET A 119 -10.72 -7.27 15.64
N LYS A 120 -9.94 -7.25 16.72
CA LYS A 120 -8.76 -6.37 16.84
C LYS A 120 -7.70 -6.73 15.79
N LEU A 121 -7.39 -8.00 15.60
CA LEU A 121 -6.37 -8.48 14.65
C LEU A 121 -6.72 -8.12 13.20
N ARG A 122 -7.97 -8.34 12.76
CA ARG A 122 -8.40 -8.04 11.39
C ARG A 122 -8.63 -6.54 11.19
N CYS A 123 -9.43 -5.91 12.05
CA CYS A 123 -9.91 -4.53 11.84
C CYS A 123 -8.98 -3.44 12.38
N LYS A 124 -7.90 -3.78 13.10
CA LYS A 124 -6.84 -2.82 13.48
C LYS A 124 -5.47 -3.28 12.99
N VAL A 125 -4.99 -4.45 13.44
CA VAL A 125 -3.61 -4.90 13.16
C VAL A 125 -3.40 -5.17 11.66
N GLY A 126 -4.39 -5.74 10.97
CA GLY A 126 -4.36 -5.96 9.52
C GLY A 126 -4.30 -4.66 8.71
N ILE A 127 -5.08 -3.64 9.09
CA ILE A 127 -5.07 -2.32 8.42
C ILE A 127 -3.72 -1.64 8.59
N GLU A 128 -3.14 -1.67 9.80
CA GLU A 128 -1.80 -1.14 10.02
C GLU A 128 -0.74 -1.96 9.27
N LEU A 129 -0.82 -3.28 9.26
CA LEU A 129 0.08 -4.14 8.49
C LEU A 129 0.09 -3.77 6.99
N GLU A 130 -1.09 -3.58 6.38
CA GLU A 130 -1.22 -3.14 4.98
C GLU A 130 -0.52 -1.79 4.73
N LYS A 131 -0.79 -0.80 5.60
CA LYS A 131 -0.16 0.53 5.58
C LYS A 131 1.36 0.42 5.69
N TRP A 132 1.88 -0.20 6.73
CA TRP A 132 3.33 -0.34 7.01
C TRP A 132 4.08 -1.23 5.99
N ALA A 133 3.39 -2.13 5.29
CA ALA A 133 3.96 -2.84 4.14
C ALA A 133 4.13 -1.91 2.91
N SER A 134 3.25 -0.93 2.72
CA SER A 134 3.23 -0.04 1.55
C SER A 134 4.14 1.21 1.64
N VAL A 135 4.51 1.67 2.85
CA VAL A 135 5.31 2.92 3.04
C VAL A 135 6.65 2.88 2.32
N GLY A 136 7.26 1.72 2.10
CA GLY A 136 8.62 1.57 1.58
C GLY A 136 9.65 1.47 2.71
N CYS A 137 10.45 2.51 2.93
CA CYS A 137 11.35 2.56 4.08
C CYS A 137 10.59 2.97 5.34
N GLN A 138 10.36 2.01 6.24
CA GLN A 138 9.69 2.24 7.52
C GLN A 138 10.44 3.26 8.40
N LEU A 139 11.76 3.33 8.31
CA LEU A 139 12.56 4.30 9.07
C LEU A 139 12.41 5.73 8.52
N CYS A 140 12.50 5.94 7.19
CA CYS A 140 12.26 7.27 6.63
C CYS A 140 10.80 7.72 6.83
N TYR A 141 9.83 6.80 6.80
CA TYR A 141 8.43 7.10 7.14
C TYR A 141 8.28 7.61 8.58
N VAL A 142 8.95 6.99 9.56
CA VAL A 142 8.89 7.42 10.97
C VAL A 142 9.66 8.72 11.22
N LEU A 143 10.69 9.01 10.43
CA LEU A 143 11.51 10.22 10.53
C LEU A 143 10.98 11.40 9.69
N ASP A 144 9.81 11.25 9.04
CA ASP A 144 9.26 12.22 8.07
C ASP A 144 10.25 12.61 6.95
N ASP A 145 11.13 11.68 6.57
CA ASP A 145 12.23 11.90 5.61
C ASP A 145 11.85 11.50 4.18
N THR A 146 12.49 12.17 3.22
CA THR A 146 12.31 12.07 1.77
C THR A 146 12.53 10.66 1.17
N GLY A 147 13.16 9.74 1.90
CA GLY A 147 13.62 8.45 1.39
C GLY A 147 12.62 7.29 1.43
N LEU A 148 11.49 7.34 0.72
CA LEU A 148 10.52 6.22 0.73
C LEU A 148 10.73 5.15 -0.36
N ASP A 149 11.64 5.34 -1.32
CA ASP A 149 11.80 4.42 -2.46
C ASP A 149 12.79 3.27 -2.27
N HIS A 150 13.50 3.28 -1.15
CA HIS A 150 14.36 2.19 -0.74
C HIS A 150 13.71 1.40 0.40
N ASN A 151 14.26 0.23 0.73
CA ASN A 151 13.87 -0.56 1.90
C ASN A 151 14.87 -0.32 3.03
N LEU A 152 14.52 -0.65 4.28
CA LEU A 152 15.34 -0.41 5.48
C LEU A 152 16.79 -0.91 5.36
N GLU A 153 16.98 -2.04 4.69
CA GLU A 153 18.25 -2.70 4.37
C GLU A 153 19.23 -1.77 3.64
N ASN A 154 18.71 -0.87 2.80
CA ASN A 154 19.48 0.07 1.98
C ASN A 154 19.45 1.51 2.55
N CYS A 155 18.91 1.70 3.76
CA CYS A 155 18.70 3.01 4.35
C CYS A 155 19.99 3.67 4.88
N THR A 156 20.12 4.97 4.60
CA THR A 156 21.25 5.82 5.06
C THR A 156 20.82 6.93 6.02
N ALA A 157 19.55 6.98 6.42
CA ALA A 157 19.03 7.95 7.38
C ALA A 157 19.64 7.78 8.77
N ALA A 158 19.45 8.77 9.64
CA ALA A 158 19.86 8.67 11.04
C ALA A 158 19.24 7.44 11.70
N GLY A 159 20.02 6.69 12.47
CA GLY A 159 19.57 5.44 13.10
C GLY A 159 19.58 4.20 12.19
N SER A 160 19.77 4.31 10.87
CA SER A 160 19.64 3.16 9.96
C SER A 160 20.54 1.97 10.30
N LYS A 161 21.77 2.21 10.73
CA LYS A 161 22.70 1.14 11.20
C LYS A 161 22.21 0.42 12.45
N ALA A 162 21.45 1.09 13.33
CA ALA A 162 20.82 0.42 14.46
C ALA A 162 19.63 -0.42 13.98
N ALA A 163 18.81 0.14 13.08
CA ALA A 163 17.62 -0.53 12.58
C ALA A 163 17.99 -1.77 11.76
N GLN A 164 19.02 -1.70 10.91
CA GLN A 164 19.58 -2.84 10.17
C GLN A 164 20.10 -3.96 11.08
N ARG A 165 20.67 -3.63 12.26
CA ARG A 165 21.06 -4.65 13.25
C ARG A 165 19.86 -5.34 13.89
N ILE A 166 18.83 -4.57 14.27
CA ILE A 166 17.59 -5.14 14.82
C ILE A 166 16.88 -6.00 13.78
N LEU A 167 16.80 -5.52 12.52
CA LEU A 167 16.24 -6.27 11.40
C LEU A 167 17.00 -7.58 11.18
N SER A 168 18.33 -7.52 11.07
CA SER A 168 19.17 -8.71 10.88
C SER A 168 19.00 -9.72 12.01
N TRP A 169 18.84 -9.28 13.27
CA TRP A 169 18.49 -10.17 14.38
C TRP A 169 17.08 -10.76 14.25
N LEU A 170 16.06 -9.95 13.93
CA LEU A 170 14.68 -10.42 13.72
C LEU A 170 14.56 -11.43 12.56
N GLU A 171 15.44 -11.35 11.56
CA GLU A 171 15.55 -12.31 10.44
C GLU A 171 16.15 -13.65 10.86
N THR A 172 16.89 -13.73 11.98
CA THR A 172 17.39 -15.02 12.53
C THR A 172 16.34 -15.83 13.29
N LEU A 173 15.22 -15.20 13.67
CA LEU A 173 14.17 -15.83 14.49
C LEU A 173 13.41 -16.90 13.71
N HIS A 174 13.17 -18.04 14.37
CA HIS A 174 12.43 -19.17 13.82
C HIS A 174 10.92 -18.95 13.89
N LEU A 175 10.37 -18.32 12.85
CA LEU A 175 8.94 -18.15 12.68
C LEU A 175 8.38 -19.20 11.72
N GLU A 176 7.49 -20.07 12.20
CA GLU A 176 6.83 -21.07 11.35
C GLU A 176 6.11 -20.41 10.17
N ARG A 177 6.20 -21.02 8.98
CA ARG A 177 5.55 -20.50 7.77
C ARG A 177 4.03 -20.51 7.90
N TYR A 178 3.46 -21.52 8.57
CA TYR A 178 2.03 -21.80 8.60
C TYR A 178 1.44 -21.85 10.01
N ALA A 179 0.18 -21.44 10.17
CA ALA A 179 -0.58 -21.65 11.41
C ALA A 179 -1.35 -22.97 11.35
N GLY A 180 -1.24 -23.76 12.42
CA GLY A 180 -1.95 -25.03 12.59
C GLY A 180 -1.79 -26.00 11.41
N ASN A 181 -2.85 -26.75 11.13
CA ASN A 181 -2.88 -27.79 10.10
C ASN A 181 -3.24 -27.27 8.70
N VAL A 182 -3.51 -25.96 8.53
CA VAL A 182 -4.29 -25.44 7.40
C VAL A 182 -3.43 -25.03 6.19
N ASN A 183 -2.10 -25.11 6.29
CA ASN A 183 -1.16 -24.67 5.24
C ASN A 183 -1.34 -23.20 4.78
N HIS A 184 -1.99 -22.36 5.60
CA HIS A 184 -2.10 -20.93 5.37
C HIS A 184 -1.03 -20.17 6.17
N CYS A 185 -0.63 -18.99 5.67
CA CYS A 185 0.43 -18.19 6.29
C CYS A 185 0.13 -17.89 7.77
N SER A 186 1.07 -18.21 8.66
CA SER A 186 0.91 -18.09 10.12
C SER A 186 0.59 -16.69 10.65
N LEU A 187 0.87 -15.68 9.83
CA LEU A 187 0.67 -14.28 10.20
C LEU A 187 -0.57 -13.70 9.52
N CYS A 188 -0.72 -13.95 8.22
CA CYS A 188 -1.72 -13.26 7.41
C CYS A 188 -3.14 -13.82 7.54
N THR A 189 -3.27 -15.08 7.98
CA THR A 189 -4.56 -15.75 8.23
C THR A 189 -5.37 -15.01 9.31
N GLU A 190 -4.73 -14.58 10.40
CA GLU A 190 -5.41 -13.92 11.51
C GLU A 190 -5.62 -12.42 11.34
N THR A 191 -4.86 -11.79 10.44
CA THR A 191 -4.97 -10.35 10.13
C THR A 191 -5.87 -10.05 8.92
N ASP A 192 -6.51 -11.05 8.32
CA ASP A 192 -7.32 -10.93 7.09
C ASP A 192 -6.54 -10.32 5.91
N GLN A 193 -5.25 -10.63 5.82
CA GLN A 193 -4.36 -10.11 4.78
C GLN A 193 -4.10 -11.18 3.72
N ILE A 194 -4.19 -10.83 2.45
CA ILE A 194 -3.94 -11.78 1.35
C ILE A 194 -2.49 -11.62 0.88
N CYS A 195 -1.58 -12.40 1.47
CA CYS A 195 -0.21 -12.55 0.94
C CYS A 195 -0.16 -13.60 -0.19
N GLU A 196 0.92 -13.62 -0.98
CA GLU A 196 1.01 -14.52 -2.15
C GLU A 196 1.00 -16.01 -1.76
N ASP A 197 1.44 -16.39 -0.56
CA ASP A 197 1.26 -17.76 -0.03
C ASP A 197 -0.24 -18.15 0.05
N ILE A 198 -1.08 -17.24 0.56
CA ILE A 198 -2.54 -17.43 0.64
C ILE A 198 -3.15 -17.37 -0.77
N ALA A 199 -2.75 -16.41 -1.61
CA ALA A 199 -3.24 -16.30 -2.97
C ALA A 199 -2.95 -17.55 -3.82
N ILE A 200 -1.76 -18.16 -3.69
CA ILE A 200 -1.42 -19.42 -4.34
C ILE A 200 -2.31 -20.56 -3.84
N MET A 201 -2.61 -20.64 -2.54
CA MET A 201 -3.54 -21.65 -2.00
C MET A 201 -4.97 -21.46 -2.49
N ILE A 202 -5.49 -20.23 -2.52
CA ILE A 202 -6.82 -19.93 -3.08
C ILE A 202 -6.87 -20.34 -4.57
N ARG A 203 -5.88 -19.92 -5.38
CA ARG A 203 -5.80 -20.31 -6.81
C ARG A 203 -5.69 -21.82 -7.01
N ARG A 204 -4.96 -22.53 -6.15
CA ARG A 204 -4.85 -24.00 -6.15
C ARG A 204 -6.17 -24.70 -5.80
N CYS A 205 -6.94 -24.14 -4.87
CA CYS A 205 -8.26 -24.66 -4.50
C CYS A 205 -9.29 -24.44 -5.61
N HIS A 206 -9.28 -23.27 -6.26
CA HIS A 206 -10.20 -22.90 -7.34
C HIS A 206 -9.78 -23.40 -8.74
N ALA A 207 -8.58 -23.94 -8.90
CA ALA A 207 -8.13 -24.55 -10.16
C ALA A 207 -9.08 -25.66 -10.61
N ASN A 208 -9.45 -25.67 -11.89
CA ASN A 208 -10.42 -26.63 -12.43
C ASN A 208 -9.74 -27.86 -13.05
N THR A 209 -8.52 -27.69 -13.57
CA THR A 209 -7.73 -28.75 -14.19
C THR A 209 -6.71 -29.36 -13.22
N LYS A 210 -6.19 -30.54 -13.55
CA LYS A 210 -5.11 -31.18 -12.78
C LYS A 210 -3.79 -30.46 -13.00
N GLU A 211 -3.61 -29.93 -14.20
CA GLU A 211 -2.44 -29.21 -14.69
C GLU A 211 -2.26 -27.88 -13.92
N GLU A 212 -3.33 -27.10 -13.76
CA GLU A 212 -3.33 -25.90 -12.90
C GLU A 212 -3.07 -26.24 -11.43
N LYS A 213 -3.70 -27.30 -10.89
CA LYS A 213 -3.45 -27.75 -9.51
C LYS A 213 -1.99 -28.14 -9.29
N ASN A 214 -1.38 -28.83 -10.24
CA ASN A 214 0.03 -29.17 -10.21
C ASN A 214 0.88 -27.90 -10.28
N HIS A 215 0.63 -27.00 -11.23
CA HIS A 215 1.36 -25.72 -11.37
C HIS A 215 1.37 -24.90 -10.08
N TRP A 216 0.21 -24.69 -9.44
CA TRP A 216 0.15 -23.95 -8.17
C TRP A 216 0.79 -24.71 -7.01
N THR A 217 0.76 -26.06 -7.03
CA THR A 217 1.48 -26.88 -6.03
C THR A 217 3.00 -26.75 -6.21
N GLU A 218 3.51 -26.83 -7.44
CA GLU A 218 4.93 -26.63 -7.76
C GLU A 218 5.39 -25.22 -7.40
N LYS A 219 4.61 -24.19 -7.75
CA LYS A 219 4.91 -22.80 -7.35
C LYS A 219 5.02 -22.69 -5.83
N TYR A 220 4.03 -23.18 -5.10
CA TYR A 220 3.98 -23.15 -3.63
C TYR A 220 5.20 -23.82 -2.96
N MET A 221 5.61 -24.98 -3.48
CA MET A 221 6.76 -25.75 -2.99
C MET A 221 8.12 -25.17 -3.41
N SER A 222 8.16 -24.23 -4.37
CA SER A 222 9.41 -23.63 -4.83
C SER A 222 9.98 -22.54 -3.91
N ALA A 223 9.22 -22.10 -2.89
CA ALA A 223 9.71 -21.15 -1.90
C ALA A 223 10.78 -21.77 -0.98
N THR A 224 11.97 -21.18 -0.95
CA THR A 224 13.15 -21.68 -0.23
C THR A 224 13.40 -21.04 1.14
N GLY A 225 12.70 -19.95 1.47
CA GLY A 225 12.84 -19.20 2.73
C GLY A 225 11.77 -19.52 3.78
N PRO A 226 12.01 -19.24 5.08
CA PRO A 226 11.05 -19.50 6.16
C PRO A 226 9.76 -18.65 6.04
N ASP A 227 9.84 -17.50 5.39
CA ASP A 227 8.69 -16.62 5.16
C ASP A 227 7.83 -17.03 3.95
N GLY A 228 8.27 -17.99 3.13
CA GLY A 228 7.54 -18.37 1.91
C GLY A 228 7.54 -17.27 0.86
N PHE A 229 6.37 -17.00 0.27
CA PHE A 229 6.10 -15.80 -0.54
C PHE A 229 5.41 -14.68 0.26
N CYS A 230 5.50 -14.69 1.60
CA CYS A 230 4.84 -13.69 2.45
C CYS A 230 5.71 -12.45 2.70
N GLU A 231 5.52 -11.39 1.92
CA GLU A 231 6.19 -10.09 2.11
C GLU A 231 5.76 -9.35 3.41
N ASN A 232 4.61 -9.69 3.99
CA ASN A 232 4.12 -9.07 5.22
C ASN A 232 4.99 -9.42 6.44
N LYS A 233 5.64 -10.59 6.46
CA LYS A 233 6.57 -10.98 7.53
C LYS A 233 7.84 -10.10 7.52
N PRO A 234 8.57 -9.94 6.40
CA PRO A 234 9.60 -8.91 6.25
C PRO A 234 9.13 -7.49 6.59
N ALA A 235 7.94 -7.07 6.14
CA ALA A 235 7.39 -5.74 6.44
C ALA A 235 7.26 -5.49 7.95
N ILE A 236 6.77 -6.47 8.71
CA ILE A 236 6.70 -6.39 10.17
C ILE A 236 8.08 -6.29 10.81
N ARG A 237 9.04 -7.15 10.41
CA ARG A 237 10.40 -7.09 10.95
C ARG A 237 11.04 -5.71 10.70
N ARG A 238 10.89 -5.16 9.49
CA ARG A 238 11.37 -3.80 9.16
C ARG A 238 10.67 -2.73 10.00
N THR A 239 9.37 -2.84 10.24
CA THR A 239 8.61 -1.89 11.06
C THR A 239 9.07 -1.89 12.51
N ILE A 240 9.18 -3.07 13.13
CA ILE A 240 9.68 -3.25 14.50
C ILE A 240 11.11 -2.68 14.60
N ALA A 241 11.97 -3.00 13.64
CA ALA A 241 13.34 -2.52 13.59
C ALA A 241 13.45 -1.00 13.44
N ALA A 242 12.60 -0.37 12.62
CA ALA A 242 12.56 1.09 12.47
C ALA A 242 12.09 1.77 13.78
N LEU A 243 10.91 1.39 14.27
CA LEU A 243 10.28 1.98 15.46
C LEU A 243 11.17 1.89 16.71
N CYS A 244 11.85 0.76 16.92
CA CYS A 244 12.76 0.56 18.05
C CYS A 244 14.04 1.41 18.03
N THR A 245 14.29 2.22 17.00
CA THR A 245 15.51 3.04 16.87
C THR A 245 15.30 4.55 16.95
N VAL A 246 14.05 5.00 16.87
CA VAL A 246 13.70 6.42 16.86
C VAL A 246 13.74 7.00 18.28
N ASP A 247 14.06 8.29 18.38
CA ASP A 247 14.11 9.08 19.62
C ASP A 247 14.84 8.38 20.79
N ASP A 248 16.14 8.11 20.61
CA ASP A 248 16.95 7.39 21.62
C ASP A 248 16.31 6.04 22.02
N GLN A 249 15.79 5.31 21.03
CA GLN A 249 15.09 4.03 21.20
C GLN A 249 13.91 4.09 22.20
N ILE A 250 13.20 5.22 22.31
CA ILE A 250 12.14 5.36 23.33
C ILE A 250 11.08 4.26 23.24
N LEU A 251 10.69 3.87 22.03
CA LEU A 251 9.73 2.78 21.77
C LEU A 251 10.31 1.40 22.10
N GLY A 252 11.59 1.14 21.80
CA GLY A 252 12.26 -0.11 22.17
C GLY A 252 12.42 -0.26 23.69
N LYS A 253 12.74 0.85 24.38
CA LYS A 253 12.83 0.92 25.85
C LYS A 253 11.44 0.76 26.49
N ALA A 254 10.38 1.27 25.85
CA ALA A 254 9.00 1.05 26.27
C ALA A 254 8.60 -0.43 26.12
N LEU A 255 8.81 -1.04 24.95
CA LEU A 255 8.56 -2.47 24.70
C LEU A 255 9.30 -3.36 25.73
N THR A 256 10.58 -3.09 25.96
CA THR A 256 11.39 -3.80 26.97
C THR A 256 10.80 -3.67 28.38
N SER A 257 10.30 -2.49 28.75
CA SER A 257 9.68 -2.26 30.06
C SER A 257 8.34 -2.99 30.18
N PHE A 258 7.48 -2.88 29.16
CA PHE A 258 6.18 -3.55 29.09
C PHE A 258 6.33 -5.07 29.18
N VAL A 259 7.25 -5.66 28.39
CA VAL A 259 7.45 -7.11 28.39
C VAL A 259 8.02 -7.62 29.71
N SER A 260 8.89 -6.85 30.36
CA SER A 260 9.38 -7.16 31.71
C SER A 260 8.27 -7.09 32.76
N GLN A 261 7.35 -6.13 32.68
CA GLN A 261 6.25 -5.96 33.64
C GLN A 261 5.14 -7.00 33.43
N THR A 262 4.72 -7.23 32.19
CA THR A 262 3.56 -8.06 31.84
C THR A 262 3.88 -9.55 31.77
N TYR A 263 5.07 -9.92 31.25
CA TYR A 263 5.45 -11.32 31.00
C TYR A 263 6.65 -11.79 31.84
N ASN A 264 7.12 -10.98 32.80
CA ASN A 264 8.30 -11.27 33.63
C ASN A 264 9.52 -11.73 32.80
N THR A 265 9.71 -11.09 31.64
CA THR A 265 10.68 -11.48 30.61
C THR A 265 11.60 -10.31 30.28
N ASP A 266 12.91 -10.54 30.35
CA ASP A 266 13.92 -9.50 30.16
C ASP A 266 14.45 -9.49 28.71
N LEU A 267 13.94 -8.58 27.88
CA LEU A 267 14.44 -8.38 26.51
C LEU A 267 15.87 -7.82 26.46
N THR A 268 16.47 -7.44 27.61
CA THR A 268 17.91 -7.15 27.69
C THR A 268 18.79 -8.40 27.81
N LEU A 269 18.22 -9.61 27.69
CA LEU A 269 18.94 -10.87 27.55
C LEU A 269 18.58 -11.60 26.25
N GLU A 270 19.58 -11.88 25.39
CA GLU A 270 19.41 -12.48 24.05
C GLU A 270 18.54 -13.76 24.08
N SER A 271 18.80 -14.67 25.01
CA SER A 271 18.06 -15.94 25.13
C SER A 271 16.60 -15.77 25.55
N GLN A 272 16.27 -14.74 26.34
CA GLN A 272 14.90 -14.45 26.72
C GLN A 272 14.15 -13.72 25.59
N ALA A 273 14.83 -12.80 24.89
CA ALA A 273 14.28 -12.11 23.74
C ALA A 273 13.94 -13.07 22.60
N ILE A 274 14.84 -14.00 22.24
CA ILE A 274 14.56 -15.04 21.24
C ILE A 274 13.34 -15.86 21.65
N LYS A 275 13.34 -16.41 22.89
CA LYS A 275 12.24 -17.24 23.40
C LYS A 275 10.89 -16.53 23.32
N TRP A 276 10.84 -15.24 23.66
CA TRP A 276 9.60 -14.46 23.64
C TRP A 276 9.15 -14.16 22.20
N PHE A 277 10.03 -13.65 21.33
CA PHE A 277 9.63 -13.30 19.97
C PHE A 277 9.24 -14.51 19.10
N GLU A 278 9.76 -15.71 19.41
CA GLU A 278 9.37 -16.99 18.79
C GLU A 278 8.14 -17.64 19.44
N GLU A 279 7.58 -17.06 20.51
CA GLU A 279 6.42 -17.62 21.21
C GLU A 279 5.15 -17.56 20.35
N LYS A 280 4.27 -18.53 20.57
CA LYS A 280 2.98 -18.67 19.91
C LYS A 280 1.89 -18.34 20.92
N VAL A 281 1.17 -17.24 20.72
CA VAL A 281 0.02 -16.89 21.56
C VAL A 281 -1.16 -17.76 21.13
N PRO A 282 -1.73 -18.62 22.00
CA PRO A 282 -2.90 -19.43 21.64
C PRO A 282 -4.11 -18.56 21.32
N LEU A 283 -4.89 -18.96 20.31
CA LEU A 283 -6.13 -18.30 19.91
C LEU A 283 -7.09 -19.36 19.35
N GLU A 284 -8.07 -19.78 20.14
CA GLU A 284 -8.95 -20.93 19.88
C GLU A 284 -8.18 -22.21 19.44
N GLU A 285 -8.48 -22.76 18.26
CA GLU A 285 -7.78 -23.92 17.67
C GLU A 285 -6.48 -23.54 16.93
N THR A 286 -6.08 -22.27 17.00
CA THR A 286 -4.96 -21.67 16.26
C THR A 286 -3.98 -20.96 17.20
N TRP A 287 -3.07 -20.15 16.62
CA TRP A 287 -2.15 -19.30 17.37
C TRP A 287 -1.70 -18.13 16.50
N VAL A 288 -1.30 -17.02 17.12
CA VAL A 288 -0.58 -15.91 16.45
C VAL A 288 0.88 -15.85 16.88
N PRO A 289 1.81 -15.44 15.99
CA PRO A 289 3.21 -15.23 16.37
C PRO A 289 3.36 -14.03 17.31
N GLN A 290 4.16 -14.14 18.38
CA GLN A 290 4.45 -13.03 19.29
C GLN A 290 5.02 -11.80 18.56
N LEU A 291 5.71 -11.99 17.43
CA LEU A 291 6.14 -10.90 16.54
C LEU A 291 5.00 -9.94 16.16
N LEU A 292 3.78 -10.45 15.95
CA LEU A 292 2.60 -9.63 15.62
C LEU A 292 2.12 -8.80 16.82
N VAL A 293 2.28 -9.33 18.04
CA VAL A 293 2.04 -8.57 19.28
C VAL A 293 3.06 -7.45 19.44
N ALA A 294 4.34 -7.73 19.19
CA ALA A 294 5.40 -6.71 19.24
C ALA A 294 5.15 -5.59 18.21
N PHE A 295 4.67 -5.93 17.00
CA PHE A 295 4.25 -4.97 15.99
C PHE A 295 3.10 -4.09 16.48
N ASP A 296 1.99 -4.68 16.93
CA ASP A 296 0.81 -3.95 17.43
C ASP A 296 1.15 -2.98 18.58
N LEU A 297 1.95 -3.43 19.55
CA LEU A 297 2.41 -2.60 20.67
C LEU A 297 3.26 -1.40 20.19
N LEU A 298 4.21 -1.63 19.27
CA LEU A 298 5.09 -0.56 18.79
C LEU A 298 4.35 0.45 17.89
N VAL A 299 3.45 -0.02 17.02
CA VAL A 299 2.66 0.86 16.14
C VAL A 299 1.75 1.77 16.97
N ARG A 300 1.03 1.23 17.97
CA ARG A 300 0.17 2.04 18.85
C ARG A 300 0.97 3.05 19.67
N ALA A 301 2.10 2.63 20.22
CA ALA A 301 2.99 3.54 20.96
C ALA A 301 3.52 4.68 20.06
N PHE A 302 3.77 4.41 18.78
CA PHE A 302 4.14 5.43 17.80
C PHE A 302 2.99 6.37 17.44
N GLU A 303 1.79 5.85 17.21
CA GLU A 303 0.61 6.67 16.90
C GLU A 303 0.24 7.58 18.09
N PHE A 304 0.29 7.05 19.31
CA PHE A 304 0.13 7.83 20.55
C PHE A 304 1.10 9.03 20.63
N LEU A 305 2.41 8.79 20.43
CA LEU A 305 3.41 9.86 20.41
C LEU A 305 3.19 10.87 19.27
N SER A 306 2.71 10.41 18.11
CA SER A 306 2.46 11.25 16.94
C SER A 306 1.28 12.20 17.18
N CYS A 307 0.22 11.73 17.84
CA CYS A 307 -0.92 12.55 18.23
C CYS A 307 -0.55 13.60 19.29
N ASP A 308 0.18 13.20 20.34
CA ASP A 308 0.65 14.12 21.40
C ASP A 308 1.54 15.25 20.85
N ALA A 309 2.40 14.94 19.87
CA ALA A 309 3.26 15.93 19.22
C ALA A 309 2.46 17.02 18.48
N VAL A 310 1.31 16.66 17.89
CA VAL A 310 0.40 17.62 17.22
C VAL A 310 -0.38 18.45 18.23
N GLY A 311 -0.77 17.87 19.38
CA GLY A 311 -1.47 18.57 20.46
C GLY A 311 -0.62 19.66 21.13
N ALA A 312 0.65 19.37 21.39
CA ALA A 312 1.57 20.28 22.09
C ALA A 312 1.91 21.59 21.34
N GLY A 313 1.60 21.68 20.04
CA GLY A 313 1.92 22.84 19.20
C GLY A 313 0.93 24.01 19.26
N ARG A 314 -0.20 23.89 19.98
CA ARG A 314 -1.26 24.93 19.99
C ARG A 314 -1.20 25.92 21.15
N ASP A 315 -0.54 25.58 22.25
CA ASP A 315 -0.46 26.44 23.44
C ASP A 315 0.83 27.25 23.46
N ASN A 316 0.95 28.27 22.59
CA ASN A 316 1.68 29.52 22.87
C ASN A 316 1.59 30.52 21.68
N GLY A 317 0.96 31.68 21.90
CA GLY A 317 1.24 32.89 21.13
C GLY A 317 0.12 33.46 20.27
N THR A 318 -0.67 34.36 20.88
CA THR A 318 -1.39 35.49 20.25
C THR A 318 -2.33 35.24 19.05
N TYR A 319 -3.60 35.59 19.27
CA TYR A 319 -4.64 35.76 18.27
C TYR A 319 -4.18 36.48 16.99
N ASP A 320 -4.25 35.77 15.86
CA ASP A 320 -4.62 36.39 14.59
C ASP A 320 -5.56 35.44 13.83
N SER A 321 -6.71 35.96 13.39
CA SER A 321 -7.87 35.15 13.00
C SER A 321 -7.80 34.68 11.54
N GLY A 322 -6.86 33.78 11.23
CA GLY A 322 -6.91 32.97 10.02
C GLY A 322 -7.84 31.75 10.19
N PRO A 323 -8.53 31.28 9.14
CA PRO A 323 -9.38 30.09 9.20
C PRO A 323 -8.55 28.81 9.19
N SER A 324 -7.71 28.61 10.22
CA SER A 324 -6.94 27.38 10.47
C SER A 324 -7.83 26.27 11.05
N GLY A 325 -8.94 26.00 10.36
CA GLY A 325 -9.67 24.75 10.53
C GLY A 325 -8.80 23.62 10.00
N LEU A 326 -8.43 22.68 10.89
CA LEU A 326 -7.99 21.36 10.45
C LEU A 326 -9.13 20.78 9.61
N SER A 327 -8.96 20.77 8.29
CA SER A 327 -10.02 20.37 7.37
C SER A 327 -10.25 18.87 7.49
N GLU A 328 -11.20 18.53 8.36
CA GLU A 328 -11.73 17.20 8.57
C GLU A 328 -12.04 16.59 7.19
N ALA A 329 -11.63 15.34 7.00
CA ALA A 329 -11.78 14.70 5.70
C ALA A 329 -13.26 14.68 5.31
N PRO A 330 -13.70 15.16 4.13
CA PRO A 330 -15.06 14.98 3.66
C PRO A 330 -15.49 13.51 3.73
N THR A 331 -16.71 13.27 4.19
CA THR A 331 -17.38 11.99 4.00
C THR A 331 -17.79 11.92 2.54
N LEU A 332 -17.35 10.90 1.81
CA LEU A 332 -17.99 10.56 0.53
C LEU A 332 -19.12 9.57 0.79
N HIS A 333 -20.32 9.85 0.31
CA HIS A 333 -21.46 8.94 0.41
C HIS A 333 -21.44 7.99 -0.80
N MET A 334 -20.98 6.74 -0.61
CA MET A 334 -20.62 5.82 -1.71
C MET A 334 -21.83 5.19 -2.44
N SER A 335 -22.82 5.99 -2.80
CA SER A 335 -23.90 5.68 -3.73
C SER A 335 -23.47 5.92 -5.19
N TRP A 336 -24.14 5.29 -6.15
CA TRP A 336 -23.78 5.35 -7.58
C TRP A 336 -24.98 5.75 -8.45
N GLY A 337 -24.71 6.52 -9.51
CA GLY A 337 -25.73 6.89 -10.50
C GLY A 337 -26.59 8.09 -10.13
N ASP A 338 -26.25 8.82 -9.06
CA ASP A 338 -27.04 9.92 -8.49
C ASP A 338 -26.33 11.29 -8.59
N ASN A 339 -27.02 12.34 -8.14
CA ASN A 339 -26.48 13.71 -8.15
C ASN A 339 -25.39 13.92 -7.10
N GLU A 340 -25.29 13.06 -6.09
CA GLU A 340 -24.29 13.15 -5.04
C GLU A 340 -22.93 12.73 -5.59
N GLU A 341 -22.86 11.64 -6.36
CA GLU A 341 -21.68 11.22 -7.13
C GLU A 341 -21.11 12.36 -7.97
N VAL A 342 -21.97 13.07 -8.71
CA VAL A 342 -21.57 14.21 -9.55
C VAL A 342 -21.05 15.38 -8.70
N SER A 343 -21.71 15.71 -7.59
CA SER A 343 -21.30 16.79 -6.70
C SER A 343 -19.93 16.53 -6.04
N GLU A 344 -19.69 15.28 -5.67
CA GLU A 344 -18.49 14.85 -4.96
C GLU A 344 -17.24 14.81 -5.85
N TRP A 345 -17.37 14.64 -7.17
CA TRP A 345 -16.24 14.71 -8.09
C TRP A 345 -15.48 16.04 -7.99
N LYS A 346 -16.19 17.16 -7.77
CA LYS A 346 -15.52 18.46 -7.56
C LYS A 346 -14.79 18.49 -6.21
N VAL A 347 -15.44 18.02 -5.14
CA VAL A 347 -14.85 17.93 -3.78
C VAL A 347 -13.58 17.06 -3.78
N VAL A 348 -13.59 15.97 -4.53
CA VAL A 348 -12.42 15.10 -4.77
C VAL A 348 -11.28 15.88 -5.43
N MET A 349 -11.56 16.60 -6.51
CA MET A 349 -10.51 17.33 -7.23
C MET A 349 -9.97 18.55 -6.47
N ASP A 350 -10.83 19.31 -5.79
CA ASP A 350 -10.41 20.39 -4.87
C ASP A 350 -9.47 19.86 -3.79
N ARG A 351 -9.76 18.68 -3.22
CA ARG A 351 -8.97 18.11 -2.14
C ARG A 351 -7.63 17.51 -2.58
N TRP A 352 -7.54 17.01 -3.82
CA TRP A 352 -6.30 16.51 -4.44
C TRP A 352 -5.43 17.59 -5.09
N MET A 353 -5.94 18.82 -5.25
CA MET A 353 -5.19 19.88 -5.91
C MET A 353 -3.85 20.14 -5.19
N GLY A 354 -2.75 19.97 -5.92
CA GLY A 354 -1.40 20.13 -5.38
C GLY A 354 -0.90 18.98 -4.51
N LYS A 355 -1.61 17.84 -4.44
CA LYS A 355 -1.23 16.69 -3.60
C LYS A 355 -0.85 15.43 -4.38
N CYS A 356 -0.07 14.58 -3.71
CA CYS A 356 0.52 13.38 -4.29
C CYS A 356 -0.25 12.12 -3.86
N SER A 357 -1.08 11.57 -4.76
CA SER A 357 -1.76 10.30 -4.52
C SER A 357 -0.81 9.11 -4.40
N PHE A 358 0.37 9.17 -5.03
CA PHE A 358 1.39 8.12 -4.87
C PHE A 358 1.89 8.02 -3.43
N CYS A 359 2.13 9.16 -2.77
CA CYS A 359 2.52 9.17 -1.35
C CYS A 359 1.32 8.88 -0.45
N ALA A 360 0.17 9.51 -0.69
CA ALA A 360 -1.03 9.30 0.11
C ALA A 360 -1.57 7.85 0.01
N GLY A 361 -1.41 7.20 -1.13
CA GLY A 361 -1.74 5.79 -1.34
C GLY A 361 -0.87 4.83 -0.53
N ARG A 362 0.34 5.27 -0.14
CA ARG A 362 1.27 4.57 0.76
C ARG A 362 1.02 4.87 2.24
N GLY A 363 -0.06 5.58 2.58
CA GLY A 363 -0.39 5.98 3.95
C GLY A 363 0.39 7.20 4.47
N VAL A 364 1.15 7.90 3.62
CA VAL A 364 1.80 9.17 3.95
C VAL A 364 0.74 10.28 4.06
N GLN A 365 0.87 11.18 5.03
CA GLN A 365 -0.13 12.23 5.30
C GLN A 365 0.53 13.58 5.59
N GLY A 366 -0.29 14.61 5.82
CA GLY A 366 0.18 15.94 6.22
C GLY A 366 1.03 16.65 5.15
N PRO A 367 1.98 17.52 5.55
CA PRO A 367 2.81 18.31 4.64
C PRO A 367 3.62 17.47 3.63
N GLN A 368 3.95 16.22 3.97
CA GLN A 368 4.70 15.33 3.09
C GLN A 368 3.97 15.03 1.78
N ILE A 369 2.63 15.08 1.73
CA ILE A 369 1.87 14.87 0.49
C ILE A 369 1.57 16.15 -0.28
N GLU A 370 2.01 17.33 0.18
CA GLU A 370 1.76 18.65 -0.43
C GLU A 370 2.69 18.95 -1.61
N HIS A 371 2.73 18.02 -2.57
CA HIS A 371 3.42 18.16 -3.84
C HIS A 371 2.65 17.41 -4.94
N THR A 372 2.80 17.76 -6.21
CA THR A 372 2.16 17.00 -7.31
C THR A 372 2.94 15.72 -7.63
N LEU A 373 2.30 14.71 -8.24
CA LEU A 373 2.98 13.49 -8.71
C LEU A 373 4.24 13.79 -9.53
N ARG A 374 4.17 14.81 -10.39
CA ARG A 374 5.26 15.30 -11.26
C ARG A 374 6.47 15.87 -10.52
N GLN A 375 6.26 16.28 -9.27
CA GLN A 375 7.24 16.85 -8.36
C GLN A 375 7.62 15.88 -7.23
N CYS A 376 7.05 14.67 -7.22
CA CYS A 376 7.25 13.69 -6.16
C CYS A 376 8.74 13.31 -6.01
N PRO A 377 9.36 13.54 -4.84
CA PRO A 377 10.73 13.09 -4.56
C PRO A 377 10.78 11.58 -4.25
N HIS A 378 9.63 10.98 -3.95
CA HIS A 378 9.43 9.58 -3.57
C HIS A 378 8.90 8.74 -4.75
N GLY A 379 9.54 8.81 -5.93
CA GLY A 379 9.33 7.79 -6.96
C GLY A 379 8.10 7.98 -7.84
N GLY A 380 7.11 8.75 -7.37
CA GLY A 380 5.90 9.08 -8.12
C GLY A 380 6.16 9.82 -9.43
N LYS A 381 7.29 10.53 -9.56
CA LYS A 381 7.66 11.15 -10.84
C LYS A 381 8.05 10.11 -11.89
N GLN A 382 8.66 9.00 -11.48
CA GLN A 382 9.16 7.94 -12.37
C GLN A 382 8.00 7.12 -12.97
N VAL A 383 6.86 7.01 -12.28
CA VAL A 383 5.68 6.27 -12.79
C VAL A 383 4.95 7.01 -13.92
N LEU A 384 5.36 8.24 -14.25
CA LEU A 384 4.92 8.96 -15.45
C LEU A 384 5.63 8.49 -16.74
N SER A 385 6.54 7.51 -16.64
CA SER A 385 7.15 6.78 -17.77
C SER A 385 6.70 5.31 -17.81
N SER A 386 5.49 5.03 -17.32
CA SER A 386 4.83 3.72 -17.40
C SER A 386 3.98 3.60 -18.67
N GLU A 387 3.61 2.38 -19.06
CA GLU A 387 2.75 2.14 -20.22
C GLU A 387 1.34 2.73 -19.97
N LEU A 388 0.83 2.71 -18.73
CA LEU A 388 -0.40 3.41 -18.35
C LEU A 388 -0.29 4.93 -18.58
N ALA A 389 0.86 5.52 -18.24
CA ALA A 389 1.10 6.93 -18.46
C ALA A 389 1.26 7.26 -19.95
N GLU A 390 1.97 6.43 -20.73
CA GLU A 390 2.10 6.59 -22.19
C GLU A 390 0.73 6.48 -22.89
N GLY A 391 -0.08 5.47 -22.55
CA GLY A 391 -1.43 5.30 -23.07
C GLY A 391 -2.35 6.50 -22.79
N ILE A 392 -2.33 7.01 -21.55
CA ILE A 392 -3.09 8.22 -21.17
C ILE A 392 -2.53 9.48 -21.85
N TYR A 393 -1.20 9.67 -21.85
CA TYR A 393 -0.59 10.95 -22.21
C TYR A 393 -0.28 11.13 -23.69
N GLU A 394 0.22 10.08 -24.34
CA GLU A 394 0.78 10.10 -25.70
C GLU A 394 -0.18 9.46 -26.71
N GLU A 395 -0.71 8.27 -26.40
CA GLU A 395 -1.64 7.54 -27.29
C GLU A 395 -3.07 8.11 -27.24
N GLY A 396 -3.38 8.83 -26.16
CA GLY A 396 -4.57 9.66 -26.07
C GLY A 396 -5.81 8.94 -25.55
N PHE A 397 -5.65 7.90 -24.71
CA PHE A 397 -6.70 7.30 -23.89
C PHE A 397 -7.15 8.24 -22.74
N ARG A 398 -7.50 9.47 -23.12
CA ARG A 398 -8.07 10.51 -22.26
C ARG A 398 -9.51 10.18 -21.95
N ALA A 399 -9.95 10.66 -20.79
CA ALA A 399 -11.36 10.85 -20.41
C ALA A 399 -12.27 11.21 -21.61
N ARG A 400 -13.13 10.26 -21.99
CA ARG A 400 -14.24 10.47 -22.91
C ARG A 400 -15.45 11.00 -22.11
N GLY A 401 -16.40 11.68 -22.74
CA GLY A 401 -17.51 12.36 -22.03
C GLY A 401 -17.10 13.73 -21.47
N GLY A 402 -16.05 13.78 -20.65
CA GLY A 402 -15.55 15.02 -20.04
C GLY A 402 -14.54 15.83 -20.86
N CYS A 403 -13.86 16.75 -20.16
CA CYS A 403 -12.78 17.58 -20.65
C CYS A 403 -11.47 16.78 -20.76
N ARG A 404 -11.04 16.45 -21.98
CA ARG A 404 -9.81 15.67 -22.26
C ARG A 404 -8.51 16.22 -21.64
N ARG A 405 -8.47 17.49 -21.21
CA ARG A 405 -7.30 18.10 -20.54
C ARG A 405 -7.21 17.76 -19.04
N CYS A 406 -8.34 17.64 -18.35
CA CYS A 406 -8.39 17.52 -16.88
C CYS A 406 -9.33 16.43 -16.34
N ALA A 407 -9.89 15.60 -17.23
CA ALA A 407 -10.86 14.53 -16.99
C ALA A 407 -12.25 14.90 -16.42
N LEU A 408 -12.42 16.10 -15.86
CA LEU A 408 -13.70 16.57 -15.33
C LEU A 408 -14.86 16.56 -16.36
N PRO A 409 -16.12 16.43 -15.91
CA PRO A 409 -17.30 16.78 -16.71
C PRO A 409 -17.23 18.23 -17.24
N ARG A 410 -17.98 18.53 -18.28
CA ARG A 410 -18.01 19.89 -18.90
C ARG A 410 -18.61 20.90 -17.93
N GLU A 411 -19.64 20.47 -17.23
CA GLU A 411 -20.39 21.12 -16.16
C GLU A 411 -19.50 21.58 -14.99
N VAL A 412 -18.34 20.94 -14.79
CA VAL A 412 -17.42 21.20 -13.67
C VAL A 412 -16.14 21.90 -14.14
N CYS A 413 -15.80 21.83 -15.43
CA CYS A 413 -14.55 22.36 -15.95
C CYS A 413 -14.71 23.80 -16.46
N GLU A 414 -14.01 24.76 -15.83
CA GLU A 414 -14.09 26.19 -16.17
C GLU A 414 -13.64 26.55 -17.61
N ALA A 415 -12.99 25.62 -18.31
CA ALA A 415 -12.64 25.77 -19.73
C ALA A 415 -13.78 25.39 -20.69
N TRP A 416 -14.95 25.00 -20.17
CA TRP A 416 -16.18 24.78 -20.92
C TRP A 416 -17.25 25.77 -20.48
N GLU A 417 -18.05 26.23 -21.42
CA GLU A 417 -19.31 26.93 -21.15
C GLU A 417 -20.42 26.35 -22.01
N GLN A 418 -21.66 26.51 -21.57
CA GLN A 418 -22.83 26.23 -22.39
C GLN A 418 -23.26 27.51 -23.09
N ASP A 419 -23.41 27.47 -24.40
CA ASP A 419 -23.83 28.63 -25.19
C ASP A 419 -25.36 28.88 -25.08
N THR A 420 -25.84 29.95 -25.70
CA THR A 420 -27.27 30.33 -25.68
C THR A 420 -28.20 29.32 -26.37
N SER A 421 -27.67 28.35 -27.11
CA SER A 421 -28.43 27.26 -27.74
C SER A 421 -28.46 25.97 -26.90
N GLY A 422 -27.68 25.91 -25.81
CA GLY A 422 -27.52 24.72 -24.98
C GLY A 422 -26.34 23.83 -25.38
N GLU A 423 -25.55 24.22 -26.38
CA GLU A 423 -24.39 23.46 -26.85
C GLU A 423 -23.13 23.77 -26.03
N TRP A 424 -22.29 22.75 -25.86
CA TRP A 424 -21.08 22.86 -25.03
C TRP A 424 -19.89 23.39 -25.84
N CYS A 425 -19.47 24.61 -25.55
CA CYS A 425 -18.31 25.26 -26.15
C CYS A 425 -17.06 25.09 -25.30
N PHE A 426 -15.93 24.72 -25.93
CA PHE A 426 -14.63 24.62 -25.27
C PHE A 426 -13.75 25.85 -25.56
N HIS A 427 -13.20 26.45 -24.51
CA HIS A 427 -12.35 27.64 -24.58
C HIS A 427 -10.86 27.27 -24.52
N PRO A 428 -10.14 27.15 -25.66
CA PRO A 428 -8.77 26.65 -25.67
C PRO A 428 -7.77 27.54 -24.93
N ARG A 429 -8.10 28.83 -24.75
CA ARG A 429 -7.30 29.84 -24.03
C ARG A 429 -7.52 29.82 -22.51
N VAL A 430 -8.65 29.32 -22.04
CA VAL A 430 -8.91 29.13 -20.61
C VAL A 430 -8.15 27.89 -20.14
N ARG A 431 -7.51 28.00 -18.98
CA ARG A 431 -6.82 26.86 -18.35
C ARG A 431 -7.83 26.07 -17.55
N CYS A 432 -7.81 24.74 -17.68
CA CYS A 432 -8.55 23.87 -16.77
C CYS A 432 -7.97 24.03 -15.36
N GLN A 433 -8.84 24.28 -14.37
CA GLN A 433 -8.45 24.72 -13.04
C GLN A 433 -7.58 23.72 -12.27
N TYR A 434 -7.75 22.41 -12.53
CA TYR A 434 -6.92 21.34 -11.95
C TYR A 434 -5.82 20.81 -12.90
N GLY A 435 -5.61 21.41 -14.09
CA GLY A 435 -4.60 20.94 -15.04
C GLY A 435 -4.73 19.44 -15.39
N SER A 436 -3.64 18.68 -15.23
CA SER A 436 -3.62 17.22 -15.41
C SER A 436 -3.89 16.42 -14.13
N GLN A 437 -4.26 17.07 -13.02
CA GLN A 437 -4.28 16.46 -11.68
C GLN A 437 -5.12 15.18 -11.62
N ALA A 438 -6.25 15.06 -12.31
CA ALA A 438 -7.06 13.83 -12.27
C ALA A 438 -6.29 12.61 -12.82
N TYR A 439 -5.63 12.76 -13.98
CA TYR A 439 -4.78 11.71 -14.56
C TYR A 439 -3.57 11.41 -13.68
N ASP A 440 -2.92 12.44 -13.16
CA ASP A 440 -1.76 12.29 -12.26
C ASP A 440 -2.17 11.61 -10.93
N THR A 441 -3.33 11.96 -10.37
CA THR A 441 -3.87 11.33 -9.16
C THR A 441 -4.17 9.84 -9.41
N ALA A 442 -4.76 9.50 -10.56
CA ALA A 442 -5.10 8.11 -10.89
C ALA A 442 -3.87 7.23 -11.11
N ILE A 443 -2.90 7.70 -11.90
CA ILE A 443 -1.60 7.02 -12.11
C ILE A 443 -0.88 6.85 -10.77
N GLY A 444 -0.84 7.90 -9.94
CA GLY A 444 -0.18 7.84 -8.65
C GLY A 444 -0.75 6.75 -7.73
N PHE A 445 -2.08 6.58 -7.68
CA PHE A 445 -2.71 5.48 -6.94
C PHE A 445 -2.40 4.11 -7.53
N PHE A 446 -2.53 3.95 -8.86
CA PHE A 446 -2.28 2.67 -9.53
C PHE A 446 -0.85 2.16 -9.34
N PHE A 447 0.14 3.04 -9.13
CA PHE A 447 1.54 2.64 -8.90
C PHE A 447 2.04 2.80 -7.45
N CYS A 448 1.22 3.22 -6.50
CA CYS A 448 1.67 3.55 -5.13
C CYS A 448 2.19 2.36 -4.28
N LYS A 449 2.50 1.20 -4.86
CA LYS A 449 2.91 -0.05 -4.20
C LYS A 449 1.89 -0.68 -3.23
N ASN A 450 0.86 0.05 -2.77
CA ASN A 450 -0.28 -0.59 -2.10
C ASN A 450 -1.13 -1.31 -3.16
N PRO A 451 -1.28 -2.65 -3.10
CA PRO A 451 -1.96 -3.42 -4.14
C PRO A 451 -3.48 -3.17 -4.18
N ARG A 452 -4.10 -2.63 -3.13
CA ARG A 452 -5.56 -2.46 -3.05
C ARG A 452 -6.15 -1.69 -4.22
N TYR A 453 -5.47 -0.63 -4.67
CA TYR A 453 -5.90 0.22 -5.78
C TYR A 453 -5.86 -0.50 -7.12
N ARG A 454 -4.99 -1.51 -7.26
CA ARG A 454 -4.97 -2.39 -8.44
C ARG A 454 -6.03 -3.46 -8.32
N ILE A 455 -6.13 -4.13 -7.17
CA ILE A 455 -7.08 -5.23 -6.95
C ILE A 455 -8.51 -4.75 -7.17
N GLU A 456 -8.92 -3.67 -6.52
CA GLU A 456 -10.27 -3.09 -6.64
C GLU A 456 -10.58 -2.59 -8.05
N LEU A 457 -9.58 -2.07 -8.77
CA LEU A 457 -9.75 -1.71 -10.17
C LEU A 457 -9.90 -2.94 -11.06
N MET A 458 -9.14 -4.02 -10.80
CA MET A 458 -9.29 -5.28 -11.55
C MET A 458 -10.64 -5.93 -11.27
N GLU A 459 -11.15 -5.86 -10.03
CA GLU A 459 -12.50 -6.31 -9.66
C GLU A 459 -13.56 -5.51 -10.43
N SER A 460 -13.49 -4.17 -10.38
CA SER A 460 -14.38 -3.27 -11.14
C SER A 460 -14.39 -3.56 -12.64
N ILE A 461 -13.24 -3.90 -13.24
CA ILE A 461 -13.13 -4.20 -14.66
C ILE A 461 -13.58 -5.64 -14.98
N SER A 462 -13.36 -6.58 -14.07
CA SER A 462 -13.80 -7.98 -14.22
C SER A 462 -15.32 -8.12 -14.11
N GLU A 463 -15.98 -7.25 -13.33
CA GLU A 463 -17.45 -7.13 -13.32
C GLU A 463 -18.01 -6.75 -14.71
N GLU A 464 -17.22 -6.07 -15.55
CA GLU A 464 -17.57 -5.79 -16.96
C GLU A 464 -17.17 -6.91 -17.94
N GLY A 465 -16.64 -8.03 -17.44
CA GLY A 465 -16.29 -9.22 -18.23
C GLY A 465 -14.91 -9.20 -18.89
N LEU A 466 -13.98 -8.38 -18.39
CA LEU A 466 -12.61 -8.25 -18.92
C LEU A 466 -11.59 -8.82 -17.92
N ASN A 467 -10.89 -9.90 -18.30
CA ASN A 467 -10.13 -10.74 -17.36
C ASN A 467 -8.59 -10.71 -17.52
N ASP A 468 -8.06 -10.22 -18.64
CA ASP A 468 -6.63 -10.07 -18.91
C ASP A 468 -6.37 -8.62 -19.35
N LEU A 469 -5.64 -7.85 -18.54
CA LEU A 469 -5.46 -6.40 -18.73
C LEU A 469 -3.99 -6.02 -18.55
N ASP A 470 -3.40 -5.52 -19.62
CA ASP A 470 -2.17 -4.74 -19.57
C ASP A 470 -2.44 -3.28 -19.17
N GLU A 471 -1.37 -2.50 -19.00
CA GLU A 471 -1.48 -1.10 -18.60
C GLU A 471 -2.16 -0.22 -19.68
N GLU A 472 -2.05 -0.59 -20.97
CA GLU A 472 -2.78 0.02 -22.08
C GLU A 472 -4.30 -0.19 -21.92
N SER A 473 -4.72 -1.42 -21.61
CA SER A 473 -6.12 -1.77 -21.37
C SER A 473 -6.70 -1.05 -20.15
N VAL A 474 -5.89 -0.85 -19.09
CA VAL A 474 -6.26 0.01 -17.95
C VAL A 474 -6.42 1.47 -18.37
N ALA A 475 -5.54 2.01 -19.22
CA ALA A 475 -5.68 3.36 -19.77
C ALA A 475 -6.99 3.53 -20.57
N MET A 476 -7.28 2.55 -21.44
CA MET A 476 -8.52 2.51 -22.23
C MET A 476 -9.76 2.49 -21.35
N TRP A 477 -9.78 1.66 -20.30
CA TRP A 477 -10.92 1.53 -19.40
C TRP A 477 -11.14 2.79 -18.55
N LEU A 478 -10.09 3.36 -17.93
CA LEU A 478 -10.20 4.61 -17.18
C LEU A 478 -10.67 5.79 -18.05
N GLY A 479 -10.34 5.76 -19.35
CA GLY A 479 -10.79 6.73 -20.35
C GLY A 479 -12.24 6.52 -20.86
N LYS A 480 -12.89 5.40 -20.54
CA LYS A 480 -14.27 5.07 -20.97
C LYS A 480 -15.26 6.13 -20.51
N LYS A 481 -16.23 6.47 -21.35
CA LYS A 481 -17.30 7.44 -21.05
C LYS A 481 -18.36 6.80 -20.16
N ILE A 482 -18.79 7.54 -19.14
CA ILE A 482 -19.99 7.28 -18.34
C ILE A 482 -20.98 8.44 -18.43
N THR A 483 -22.24 8.17 -18.08
CA THR A 483 -23.26 9.19 -17.88
C THR A 483 -23.90 8.97 -16.50
N VAL A 484 -23.89 9.99 -15.65
CA VAL A 484 -24.45 9.97 -14.28
C VAL A 484 -25.46 11.11 -14.18
N THR A 485 -26.72 10.80 -13.88
CA THR A 485 -27.85 11.76 -13.85
C THR A 485 -27.97 12.73 -15.04
N GLY A 486 -27.44 12.35 -16.22
CA GLY A 486 -27.42 13.15 -17.44
C GLY A 486 -26.11 13.92 -17.69
N VAL A 487 -25.19 13.94 -16.72
CA VAL A 487 -23.85 14.53 -16.82
C VAL A 487 -22.88 13.53 -17.46
N GLU A 488 -22.12 13.97 -18.47
CA GLU A 488 -21.12 13.13 -19.15
C GLU A 488 -19.76 13.22 -18.48
N ALA A 489 -19.20 12.06 -18.09
CA ALA A 489 -17.89 11.94 -17.45
C ALA A 489 -17.14 10.71 -17.99
N SER A 490 -16.05 10.32 -17.31
CA SER A 490 -15.33 9.06 -17.56
C SER A 490 -15.04 8.30 -16.27
N GLU A 491 -14.81 6.99 -16.37
CA GLU A 491 -14.56 6.09 -15.23
C GLU A 491 -13.45 6.57 -14.30
N ILE A 492 -12.43 7.28 -14.80
CA ILE A 492 -11.41 7.90 -13.93
C ILE A 492 -12.00 8.78 -12.82
N MET A 493 -13.12 9.49 -13.04
CA MET A 493 -13.74 10.33 -12.00
C MET A 493 -14.43 9.49 -10.93
N ARG A 494 -15.01 8.35 -11.34
CA ARG A 494 -15.60 7.34 -10.47
C ARG A 494 -14.53 6.65 -9.60
N GLN A 495 -13.44 6.18 -10.22
CA GLN A 495 -12.36 5.52 -9.47
C GLN A 495 -11.59 6.50 -8.57
N LEU A 496 -11.37 7.75 -9.01
CA LEU A 496 -10.78 8.77 -8.14
C LEU A 496 -11.62 9.01 -6.89
N ARG A 497 -12.94 8.98 -6.98
CA ARG A 497 -13.85 9.09 -5.82
C ARG A 497 -13.71 7.88 -4.89
N TRP A 498 -13.70 6.66 -5.43
CA TRP A 498 -13.50 5.44 -4.64
C TRP A 498 -12.15 5.42 -3.93
N TRP A 499 -11.05 5.64 -4.66
CA TRP A 499 -9.69 5.68 -4.12
C TRP A 499 -9.49 6.80 -3.10
N SER A 500 -10.15 7.95 -3.28
CA SER A 500 -10.17 9.02 -2.28
C SER A 500 -10.81 8.55 -0.98
N GLN A 501 -11.96 7.88 -1.05
CA GLN A 501 -12.63 7.34 0.12
C GLN A 501 -11.75 6.32 0.85
N MET A 502 -10.99 5.48 0.14
CA MET A 502 -10.05 4.52 0.75
C MET A 502 -8.97 5.23 1.57
N VAL A 503 -8.36 6.32 1.07
CA VAL A 503 -7.39 7.12 1.84
C VAL A 503 -8.07 7.81 3.03
N TRP A 504 -9.24 8.39 2.81
CA TRP A 504 -9.88 9.27 3.79
C TRP A 504 -10.58 8.53 4.92
N LYS A 505 -11.07 7.30 4.68
CA LYS A 505 -11.50 6.39 5.74
C LYS A 505 -10.33 5.98 6.62
N SER A 506 -9.18 5.59 6.07
CA SER A 506 -7.98 5.28 6.86
C SER A 506 -7.57 6.47 7.74
N ALA A 507 -7.54 7.69 7.19
CA ALA A 507 -7.24 8.89 7.97
C ALA A 507 -8.27 9.22 9.07
N ARG A 508 -9.52 8.72 8.97
CA ARG A 508 -10.56 8.90 10.00
C ARG A 508 -10.51 7.86 11.11
N VAL A 509 -10.17 6.61 10.80
CA VAL A 509 -9.99 5.55 11.82
C VAL A 509 -8.93 6.00 12.85
N ASN A 510 -7.87 6.65 12.38
CA ASN A 510 -6.80 7.20 13.23
C ASN A 510 -7.23 8.41 14.09
N ASN A 511 -8.35 9.06 13.79
CA ASN A 511 -8.86 10.24 14.54
C ASN A 511 -10.05 9.91 15.47
N ILE A 512 -10.73 8.78 15.26
CA ILE A 512 -11.92 8.35 16.05
C ILE A 512 -11.51 7.46 17.25
N GLY A 513 -10.20 7.18 17.39
CA GLY A 513 -9.64 6.37 18.49
C GLY A 513 -9.25 7.12 19.76
N ASN A 514 -9.78 8.33 19.99
CA ASN A 514 -9.59 9.13 21.22
C ASN A 514 -10.69 8.85 22.25
#